data_AF-A0A0F7FWR2-F1
#
_entry.id   AF-A0A0F7FWR2-F1
#
_cell.length_a   1.000
_cell.length_b   1.000
_cell.length_c   1.000
_cell.angle_alpha   90.00
_cell.angle_beta   90.00
_cell.angle_gamma   90.00
#
_symmetry.space_group_name_H-M   'P 1'
#
loop_
_entity.id
_entity.type
_entity.pdbx_description
1 polymer ?
#
loop_
_entity_poly.entity_id
_entity_poly.type
_entity_poly.pdbx_seq_one_letter_code
_entity_poly.pdbx_strand_id
1 'polypeptide(L)'
;MVGRIASLAALLLAVCGCTGTGEAAEEDAGTRQARETVRQLPEVLAGAGSSLVATAMEMTSGGTRVTIRGEGGYDFVTRSGELRVTLPLEIPAGAVPPVTEVFTPGALYMKNRGAGVPADKWVRVDVTTLTDGNLVANGATDPLLAAELLRGVVSVRELPELELNGEWVRHLRGVTDLVVAAREASGPAGEQLVAALAGFADPVVPFDAYLGADGLPRKIRHQFSLGSERGPAGVDVASTVEFSGFGTPVTVYLPVPEDLYTGAVG
;
A
#
# COMPACT_ATOMS: atom_id res chain seq x y z
N MET A 1 -80.60 -47.17 18.65
CA MET A 1 -79.56 -46.79 17.67
C MET A 1 -78.93 -45.50 18.18
N VAL A 2 -77.87 -45.51 18.99
CA VAL A 2 -76.44 -45.63 18.59
C VAL A 2 -76.22 -44.84 17.28
N GLY A 3 -75.59 -43.66 17.21
CA GLY A 3 -74.45 -43.11 17.94
C GLY A 3 -73.27 -43.02 16.96
N ARG A 4 -72.82 -41.80 16.61
CA ARG A 4 -71.45 -41.54 16.10
C ARG A 4 -71.15 -40.05 15.94
N ILE A 5 -70.18 -39.62 16.74
CA ILE A 5 -69.39 -38.38 16.66
C ILE A 5 -68.38 -38.54 15.52
N ALA A 6 -68.13 -37.49 14.75
CA ALA A 6 -66.90 -37.37 13.96
C ALA A 6 -66.50 -35.89 13.82
N SER A 7 -65.47 -35.52 14.56
CA SER A 7 -64.73 -34.26 14.52
C SER A 7 -64.07 -34.04 13.16
N LEU A 8 -64.08 -32.81 12.64
CA LEU A 8 -63.20 -32.42 11.54
C LEU A 8 -62.22 -31.36 12.03
N ALA A 9 -60.94 -31.73 11.99
CA ALA A 9 -59.81 -30.98 12.51
C ALA A 9 -59.43 -29.80 11.62
N ALA A 10 -58.93 -28.75 12.26
CA ALA A 10 -58.34 -27.57 11.65
C ALA A 10 -57.03 -27.91 10.90
N LEU A 11 -56.81 -27.24 9.77
CA LEU A 11 -55.51 -27.17 9.09
C LEU A 11 -55.18 -25.69 8.83
N LEU A 12 -54.58 -25.03 9.82
CA LEU A 12 -53.92 -23.74 9.66
C LEU A 12 -52.49 -24.03 9.19
N LEU A 13 -52.23 -23.84 7.90
CA LEU A 13 -50.89 -23.83 7.33
C LEU A 13 -50.19 -22.53 7.75
N ALA A 14 -49.38 -22.61 8.81
CA ALA A 14 -48.40 -21.60 9.13
C ALA A 14 -47.28 -21.67 8.08
N VAL A 15 -47.23 -20.67 7.20
CA VAL A 15 -46.09 -20.45 6.30
C VAL A 15 -44.96 -19.90 7.16
N CYS A 16 -44.02 -20.76 7.55
CA CYS A 16 -42.74 -20.32 8.09
C CYS A 16 -41.95 -19.64 6.96
N GLY A 17 -42.01 -18.31 6.92
CA GLY A 17 -41.07 -17.52 6.14
C GLY A 17 -39.69 -17.62 6.79
N CYS A 18 -38.80 -18.43 6.21
CA CYS A 18 -37.39 -18.41 6.53
C CYS A 18 -36.77 -17.10 6.00
N THR A 19 -36.84 -16.03 6.79
CA THR A 19 -36.08 -14.80 6.54
C THR A 19 -34.69 -14.94 7.16
N GLY A 20 -33.83 -15.74 6.52
CA GLY A 20 -32.42 -15.91 6.93
C GLY A 20 -31.43 -15.77 5.76
N THR A 21 -31.94 -15.45 4.56
CA THR A 21 -31.17 -15.40 3.31
C THR A 21 -30.83 -13.99 2.84
N GLY A 22 -31.33 -12.94 3.52
CA GLY A 22 -31.08 -11.54 3.16
C GLY A 22 -29.77 -11.00 3.71
N GLU A 23 -29.59 -11.03 5.02
CA GLU A 23 -28.42 -10.43 5.69
C GLU A 23 -27.10 -11.10 5.28
N ALA A 24 -27.04 -12.43 5.20
CA ALA A 24 -25.82 -13.14 4.79
C ALA A 24 -25.48 -12.92 3.30
N ALA A 25 -26.49 -12.73 2.44
CA ALA A 25 -26.27 -12.45 1.02
C ALA A 25 -25.85 -10.98 0.78
N GLU A 26 -26.41 -10.05 1.54
CA GLU A 26 -26.03 -8.64 1.54
C GLU A 26 -24.62 -8.43 2.12
N GLU A 27 -24.27 -9.13 3.21
CA GLU A 27 -22.91 -9.10 3.79
C GLU A 27 -21.86 -9.66 2.80
N ASP A 28 -22.17 -10.75 2.10
CA ASP A 28 -21.29 -11.31 1.06
C ASP A 28 -21.15 -10.36 -0.15
N ALA A 29 -22.25 -9.73 -0.58
CA ALA A 29 -22.23 -8.73 -1.65
C ALA A 29 -21.40 -7.49 -1.27
N GLY A 30 -21.60 -6.94 -0.07
CA GLY A 30 -20.84 -5.81 0.45
C GLY A 30 -19.34 -6.14 0.57
N THR A 31 -19.01 -7.32 1.07
CA THR A 31 -17.61 -7.79 1.15
C THR A 31 -16.99 -7.95 -0.23
N ARG A 32 -17.73 -8.48 -1.22
CA ARG A 32 -17.27 -8.57 -2.62
C ARG A 32 -17.01 -7.19 -3.21
N GLN A 33 -17.92 -6.24 -3.02
CA GLN A 33 -17.76 -4.88 -3.51
C GLN A 33 -16.58 -4.15 -2.86
N ALA A 34 -16.38 -4.31 -1.55
CA ALA A 34 -15.23 -3.75 -0.84
C ALA A 34 -13.90 -4.34 -1.37
N ARG A 35 -13.85 -5.66 -1.63
CA ARG A 35 -12.68 -6.29 -2.26
C ARG A 35 -12.39 -5.70 -3.64
N GLU A 36 -13.41 -5.56 -4.47
CA GLU A 36 -13.24 -5.00 -5.82
C GLU A 36 -12.77 -3.54 -5.77
N THR A 37 -13.35 -2.75 -4.87
CA THR A 37 -12.94 -1.35 -4.64
C THR A 37 -11.45 -1.26 -4.32
N VAL A 38 -10.96 -2.13 -3.43
CA VAL A 38 -9.53 -2.19 -3.05
C VAL A 38 -8.66 -2.64 -4.23
N ARG A 39 -9.08 -3.66 -4.98
CA ARG A 39 -8.32 -4.19 -6.14
C ARG A 39 -8.14 -3.17 -7.25
N GLN A 40 -9.11 -2.27 -7.43
CA GLN A 40 -9.13 -1.27 -8.50
C GLN A 40 -8.38 0.04 -8.16
N LEU A 41 -7.79 0.16 -6.97
CA LEU A 41 -7.09 1.38 -6.58
C LEU A 41 -5.95 1.80 -7.52
N PRO A 42 -5.14 0.89 -8.10
CA PRO A 42 -4.15 1.27 -9.11
C PRO A 42 -4.78 1.94 -10.33
N GLU A 43 -5.91 1.44 -10.83
CA GLU A 43 -6.64 2.03 -11.96
C GLU A 43 -7.24 3.39 -11.61
N VAL A 44 -7.77 3.52 -10.39
CA VAL A 44 -8.30 4.78 -9.87
C VAL A 44 -7.20 5.85 -9.80
N LEU A 45 -6.00 5.49 -9.32
CA LEU A 45 -4.84 6.38 -9.31
C LEU A 45 -4.37 6.74 -10.72
N ALA A 46 -4.28 5.75 -11.62
CA ALA A 46 -3.93 5.99 -13.02
C ALA A 46 -4.93 6.92 -13.71
N GLY A 47 -6.23 6.78 -13.44
CA GLY A 47 -7.28 7.66 -13.94
C GLY A 47 -7.21 9.09 -13.39
N ALA A 48 -6.68 9.27 -12.17
CA ALA A 48 -6.44 10.58 -11.58
C ALA A 48 -5.22 11.30 -12.18
N GLY A 49 -4.37 10.59 -12.91
CA GLY A 49 -3.18 11.12 -13.56
C GLY A 49 -1.99 11.20 -12.59
N SER A 50 -1.98 12.22 -11.73
CA SER A 50 -0.86 12.54 -10.84
C SER A 50 -1.36 13.05 -9.48
N SER A 51 -0.49 13.04 -8.48
CA SER A 51 -0.79 13.64 -7.17
C SER A 51 0.47 14.14 -6.47
N LEU A 52 0.25 14.99 -5.46
CA LEU A 52 1.22 15.16 -4.39
C LEU A 52 1.13 13.96 -3.45
N VAL A 53 2.27 13.55 -2.91
CA VAL A 53 2.39 12.39 -2.01
C VAL A 53 3.24 12.75 -0.81
N ALA A 54 2.84 12.21 0.34
CA ALA A 54 3.68 12.15 1.53
C ALA A 54 3.82 10.69 1.97
N THR A 55 5.02 10.29 2.35
CA THR A 55 5.30 8.93 2.82
C THR A 55 5.85 8.94 4.23
N ALA A 56 5.55 7.89 4.97
CA ALA A 56 6.18 7.62 6.26
C ALA A 56 6.52 6.13 6.35
N MET A 57 7.78 5.85 6.70
CA MET A 57 8.26 4.51 6.98
C MET A 57 8.67 4.43 8.43
N GLU A 58 7.89 3.73 9.24
CA GLU A 58 8.19 3.49 10.66
C GLU A 58 8.75 2.09 10.85
N MET A 59 10.00 1.98 11.25
CA MET A 59 10.67 0.73 11.55
C MET A 59 10.85 0.59 13.06
N THR A 60 10.45 -0.55 13.62
CA THR A 60 10.62 -0.88 15.03
C THR A 60 11.42 -2.16 15.17
N SER A 61 12.55 -2.11 15.87
CA SER A 61 13.37 -3.29 16.19
C SER A 61 14.04 -3.12 17.55
N GLY A 62 14.01 -4.17 18.38
CA GLY A 62 14.69 -4.17 19.68
C GLY A 62 14.31 -3.01 20.62
N GLY A 63 13.08 -2.48 20.50
CA GLY A 63 12.59 -1.34 21.28
C GLY A 63 12.95 0.04 20.72
N THR A 64 13.71 0.11 19.63
CA THR A 64 14.02 1.37 18.92
C THR A 64 13.02 1.59 17.80
N ARG A 65 12.48 2.81 17.69
CA ARG A 65 11.62 3.24 16.58
C ARG A 65 12.30 4.31 15.75
N VAL A 66 12.33 4.10 14.44
CA VAL A 66 12.93 4.98 13.46
C VAL A 66 11.86 5.35 12.44
N THR A 67 11.69 6.64 12.15
CA THR A 67 10.72 7.10 11.14
C THR A 67 11.42 7.88 10.05
N ILE A 68 11.35 7.37 8.82
CA ILE A 68 11.76 8.08 7.60
C ILE A 68 10.52 8.73 6.99
N ARG A 69 10.65 9.95 6.47
CA ARG A 69 9.54 10.65 5.81
C ARG A 69 9.94 11.13 4.43
N GLY A 70 9.04 10.99 3.47
CA GLY A 70 9.19 11.50 2.12
C GLY A 70 8.05 12.44 1.75
N GLU A 71 8.32 13.41 0.88
CA GLU A 71 7.30 14.27 0.28
C GLU A 71 7.66 14.57 -1.17
N GLY A 72 6.68 14.64 -2.06
CA GLY A 72 6.95 14.84 -3.47
C GLY A 72 5.74 14.76 -4.37
N GLY A 73 6.00 14.59 -5.66
CA GLY A 73 4.98 14.39 -6.69
C GLY A 73 5.15 13.04 -7.37
N TYR A 74 4.03 12.42 -7.73
CA TYR A 74 4.02 11.17 -8.49
C TYR A 74 3.04 11.25 -9.66
N ASP A 75 3.47 10.79 -10.83
CA ASP A 75 2.66 10.60 -12.03
C ASP A 75 2.37 9.10 -12.20
N PHE A 76 1.11 8.73 -12.04
CA PHE A 76 0.64 7.34 -12.12
C PHE A 76 0.52 6.85 -13.57
N VAL A 77 0.45 7.75 -14.55
CA VAL A 77 0.39 7.42 -15.98
C VAL A 77 1.77 7.00 -16.46
N THR A 78 2.79 7.81 -16.15
CA THR A 78 4.19 7.49 -16.49
C THR A 78 4.85 6.57 -15.47
N ARG A 79 4.19 6.33 -14.32
CA ARG A 79 4.67 5.50 -13.19
C ARG A 79 6.02 5.99 -12.68
N SER A 80 6.10 7.31 -12.45
CA SER A 80 7.33 7.97 -12.06
C SER A 80 7.05 9.10 -11.09
N GLY A 81 7.96 9.33 -10.14
CA GLY A 81 7.85 10.44 -9.21
C GLY A 81 9.19 10.89 -8.68
N GLU A 82 9.20 12.04 -8.03
CA GLU A 82 10.36 12.56 -7.29
C GLU A 82 9.92 12.88 -5.86
N LEU A 83 10.58 12.26 -4.88
CA LEU A 83 10.37 12.52 -3.46
C LEU A 83 11.65 13.02 -2.80
N ARG A 84 11.49 13.96 -1.87
CA ARG A 84 12.54 14.36 -0.92
C ARG A 84 12.35 13.60 0.37
N VAL A 85 13.33 12.80 0.72
CA VAL A 85 13.31 11.89 1.86
C VAL A 85 14.22 12.42 2.96
N THR A 86 13.63 12.63 4.13
CA THR A 86 14.33 13.06 5.33
C THR A 86 14.60 11.87 6.22
N LEU A 87 15.89 11.58 6.44
CA LEU A 87 16.35 10.52 7.32
C LEU A 87 16.29 11.00 8.78
N PRO A 88 15.96 10.11 9.73
CA PRO A 88 15.97 10.40 11.16
C PRO A 88 17.41 10.42 11.67
N LEU A 89 18.10 11.52 11.40
CA LEU A 89 19.42 11.79 11.96
C LEU A 89 19.23 12.62 13.24
N GLU A 90 19.97 12.31 14.31
CA GLU A 90 20.06 13.14 15.52
C GLU A 90 20.89 14.41 15.27
N ILE A 91 20.53 15.14 14.21
CA ILE A 91 21.24 16.32 13.73
C ILE A 91 20.15 17.39 13.50
N PRO A 92 20.41 18.68 13.79
CA PRO A 92 19.41 19.73 13.56
C PRO A 92 18.79 19.66 12.16
N ALA A 93 17.47 19.88 12.08
CA ALA A 93 16.76 19.92 10.81
C ALA A 93 17.45 20.90 9.84
N GLY A 94 17.76 20.43 8.63
CA GLY A 94 18.46 21.22 7.59
C GLY A 94 20.00 21.16 7.64
N ALA A 95 20.60 20.47 8.61
CA ALA A 95 22.06 20.29 8.66
C ALA A 95 22.58 19.30 7.60
N VAL A 96 21.74 18.37 7.16
CA VAL A 96 22.01 17.42 6.08
C VAL A 96 20.93 17.59 5.02
N PRO A 97 21.29 17.72 3.73
CA PRO A 97 20.28 17.80 2.67
C PRO A 97 19.44 16.51 2.63
N PRO A 98 18.14 16.60 2.29
CA PRO A 98 17.32 15.41 2.10
C PRO A 98 17.87 14.55 0.96
N VAL A 99 17.62 13.25 1.06
CA VAL A 99 17.84 12.31 -0.04
C VAL A 99 16.80 12.62 -1.11
N THR A 100 17.22 12.78 -2.36
CA THR A 100 16.27 12.92 -3.48
C THR A 100 16.12 11.55 -4.11
N GLU A 101 14.90 11.02 -4.12
CA GLU A 101 14.53 9.74 -4.72
C GLU A 101 13.70 9.99 -5.98
N VAL A 102 14.16 9.48 -7.12
CA VAL A 102 13.42 9.49 -8.37
C VAL A 102 13.02 8.07 -8.73
N PHE A 103 11.71 7.82 -8.75
CA PHE A 103 11.08 6.55 -9.06
C PHE A 103 10.81 6.47 -10.56
N THR A 104 11.14 5.33 -11.15
CA THR A 104 10.81 4.97 -12.53
C THR A 104 10.46 3.50 -12.61
N PRO A 105 9.79 3.04 -13.68
CA PRO A 105 9.57 1.62 -13.88
C PRO A 105 10.90 0.84 -13.85
N GLY A 106 11.07 -0.01 -12.84
CA GLY A 106 12.23 -0.89 -12.69
C GLY A 106 13.49 -0.24 -12.11
N ALA A 107 13.51 1.05 -11.79
CA ALA A 107 14.70 1.69 -11.22
C ALA A 107 14.37 2.82 -10.23
N LEU A 108 15.22 2.91 -9.21
CA LEU A 108 15.26 4.01 -8.25
C LEU A 108 16.58 4.76 -8.40
N TYR A 109 16.50 6.08 -8.56
CA TYR A 109 17.66 6.96 -8.55
C TYR A 109 17.71 7.75 -7.25
N MET A 110 18.87 7.80 -6.61
CA MET A 110 19.06 8.46 -5.32
C MET A 110 20.21 9.45 -5.35
N LYS A 111 19.95 10.69 -4.94
CA LYS A 111 20.97 11.73 -4.67
C LYS A 111 21.07 12.00 -3.18
N ASN A 112 22.27 12.39 -2.71
CA ASN A 112 22.55 12.67 -1.29
C ASN A 112 22.33 11.48 -0.36
N ARG A 113 22.44 10.24 -0.86
CA ARG A 113 22.24 9.02 -0.07
C ARG A 113 23.26 8.83 1.06
N GLY A 114 24.41 9.50 0.99
CA GLY A 114 25.54 9.24 1.87
C GLY A 114 26.30 7.98 1.43
N ALA A 115 26.78 7.17 2.38
CA ALA A 115 27.43 5.88 2.11
C ALA A 115 28.61 5.95 1.10
N GLY A 116 29.39 7.04 1.15
CA GLY A 116 30.55 7.24 0.28
C GLY A 116 30.23 7.77 -1.12
N VAL A 117 28.96 8.04 -1.44
CA VAL A 117 28.55 8.63 -2.72
C VAL A 117 28.78 10.15 -2.67
N PRO A 118 29.51 10.74 -3.65
CA PRO A 118 29.65 12.19 -3.76
C PRO A 118 28.29 12.89 -3.89
N ALA A 119 28.14 14.06 -3.25
CA ALA A 119 26.86 14.79 -3.19
C ALA A 119 26.34 15.26 -4.56
N ASP A 120 27.22 15.39 -5.55
CA ASP A 120 26.87 15.73 -6.93
C ASP A 120 26.41 14.52 -7.76
N LYS A 121 26.60 13.30 -7.24
CA LYS A 121 26.30 12.06 -7.97
C LYS A 121 25.00 11.38 -7.54
N TRP A 122 24.47 10.59 -8.46
CA TRP A 122 23.30 9.76 -8.28
C TRP A 122 23.68 8.28 -8.23
N VAL A 123 23.04 7.54 -7.33
CA VAL A 123 23.05 6.08 -7.38
C VAL A 123 21.84 5.63 -8.17
N ARG A 124 22.02 4.70 -9.11
CA ARG A 124 20.93 3.97 -9.75
C ARG A 124 20.85 2.57 -9.14
N VAL A 125 19.66 2.19 -8.70
CA VAL A 125 19.36 0.86 -8.18
C VAL A 125 18.29 0.21 -9.06
N ASP A 126 18.53 -1.03 -9.47
CA ASP A 126 17.50 -1.87 -10.07
C ASP A 126 16.62 -2.42 -8.95
N VAL A 127 15.35 -2.03 -8.95
CA VAL A 127 14.43 -2.37 -7.84
C VAL A 127 14.08 -3.85 -7.78
N THR A 128 14.28 -4.60 -8.87
CA THR A 128 14.07 -6.05 -8.91
C THR A 128 15.20 -6.83 -8.26
N THR A 129 16.35 -6.19 -8.02
CA THR A 129 17.49 -6.79 -7.33
C THR A 129 17.44 -6.57 -5.81
N LEU A 130 16.50 -5.74 -5.34
CA LEU A 130 16.29 -5.45 -3.94
C LEU A 130 15.43 -6.54 -3.30
N THR A 131 15.87 -7.06 -2.17
CA THR A 131 15.17 -8.13 -1.45
C THR A 131 13.80 -7.72 -0.95
N ASP A 132 13.54 -6.43 -0.78
CA ASP A 132 12.26 -5.88 -0.35
C ASP A 132 11.45 -5.29 -1.52
N GLY A 133 11.94 -5.40 -2.76
CA GLY A 133 11.31 -4.81 -3.94
C GLY A 133 11.09 -3.29 -3.82
N ASN A 134 11.92 -2.58 -3.06
CA ASN A 134 11.74 -1.16 -2.77
C ASN A 134 10.44 -0.81 -2.01
N LEU A 135 9.89 -1.75 -1.23
CA LEU A 135 8.75 -1.48 -0.36
C LEU A 135 9.17 -0.75 0.93
N VAL A 136 10.40 -0.94 1.40
CA VAL A 136 10.86 -0.52 2.74
C VAL A 136 12.24 0.15 2.77
N ALA A 137 13.25 -0.46 2.16
CA ALA A 137 14.66 -0.32 2.51
C ALA A 137 15.34 0.96 1.98
N ASN A 138 14.75 1.69 1.03
CA ASN A 138 15.42 2.87 0.46
C ASN A 138 14.97 4.22 0.99
N GLY A 139 13.85 4.31 1.73
CA GLY A 139 13.49 5.53 2.46
C GLY A 139 12.05 5.99 2.25
N ALA A 140 11.55 5.94 1.02
CA ALA A 140 10.13 6.12 0.72
C ALA A 140 9.55 4.94 -0.06
N THR A 141 8.30 4.59 0.25
CA THR A 141 7.54 3.60 -0.52
C THR A 141 7.11 4.21 -1.84
N ASP A 142 7.28 3.48 -2.95
CA ASP A 142 6.70 3.84 -4.24
C ASP A 142 5.16 3.93 -4.09
N PRO A 143 4.55 5.13 -4.29
CA PRO A 143 3.12 5.34 -4.11
C PRO A 143 2.22 4.42 -4.94
N LEU A 144 2.62 4.11 -6.18
CA LEU A 144 1.84 3.21 -7.04
C LEU A 144 2.01 1.76 -6.61
N LEU A 145 3.22 1.35 -6.23
CA LEU A 145 3.47 -0.01 -5.76
C LEU A 145 2.67 -0.34 -4.50
N ALA A 146 2.49 0.63 -3.60
CA ALA A 146 1.62 0.48 -2.44
C ALA A 146 0.17 0.15 -2.85
N ALA A 147 -0.36 0.77 -3.91
CA ALA A 147 -1.68 0.43 -4.43
C ALA A 147 -1.68 -0.91 -5.19
N GLU A 148 -0.64 -1.22 -5.96
CA GLU A 148 -0.52 -2.50 -6.69
C GLU A 148 -0.50 -3.70 -5.72
N LEU A 149 0.10 -3.53 -4.54
CA LEU A 149 0.09 -4.53 -3.48
C LEU A 149 -1.35 -4.89 -3.03
N LEU A 150 -2.30 -3.98 -3.14
CA LEU A 150 -3.69 -4.20 -2.76
C LEU A 150 -4.48 -5.07 -3.75
N ARG A 151 -3.94 -5.33 -4.95
CA ARG A 151 -4.52 -6.32 -5.88
C ARG A 151 -4.55 -7.73 -5.27
N GLY A 152 -3.65 -8.01 -4.34
CA GLY A 152 -3.61 -9.27 -3.59
C GLY A 152 -4.64 -9.40 -2.48
N VAL A 153 -5.59 -8.46 -2.32
CA VAL A 153 -6.55 -8.47 -1.20
C VAL A 153 -7.26 -9.81 -1.06
N VAL A 154 -7.10 -10.44 0.10
CA VAL A 154 -7.70 -11.73 0.46
C VAL A 154 -8.99 -11.51 1.25
N SER A 155 -8.93 -10.63 2.24
CA SER A 155 -10.11 -10.20 3.00
C SER A 155 -10.05 -8.70 3.27
N VAL A 156 -11.22 -8.11 3.35
CA VAL A 156 -11.41 -6.70 3.68
C VAL A 156 -12.74 -6.57 4.38
N ARG A 157 -12.79 -5.64 5.31
CA ARG A 157 -14.02 -5.16 5.93
C ARG A 157 -14.02 -3.64 5.87
N GLU A 158 -15.21 -3.10 5.70
CA GLU A 158 -15.44 -1.68 5.88
C GLU A 158 -15.68 -1.40 7.36
N LEU A 159 -14.98 -0.40 7.87
CA LEU A 159 -15.12 0.11 9.22
C LEU A 159 -15.94 1.41 9.18
N PRO A 160 -16.46 1.87 10.34
CA PRO A 160 -17.16 3.15 10.40
C PRO A 160 -16.32 4.27 9.76
N GLU A 161 -16.98 5.12 9.00
CA GLU A 161 -16.36 6.31 8.44
C GLU A 161 -15.74 7.17 9.55
N LEU A 162 -14.66 7.85 9.22
CA LEU A 162 -13.95 8.73 10.14
C LEU A 162 -13.46 9.98 9.43
N GLU A 163 -13.14 10.99 10.21
CA GLU A 163 -12.55 12.22 9.70
C GLU A 163 -11.02 12.08 9.62
N LEU A 164 -10.45 12.34 8.45
CA LEU A 164 -9.02 12.37 8.19
C LEU A 164 -8.67 13.74 7.59
N ASN A 165 -7.85 14.53 8.29
CA ASN A 165 -7.41 15.86 7.86
C ASN A 165 -8.56 16.81 7.44
N GLY A 166 -9.72 16.73 8.12
CA GLY A 166 -10.89 17.56 7.81
C GLY A 166 -11.85 16.98 6.77
N GLU A 167 -11.58 15.78 6.25
CA GLU A 167 -12.42 15.10 5.24
C GLU A 167 -12.96 13.78 5.78
N TRP A 168 -14.25 13.50 5.57
CA TRP A 168 -14.83 12.18 5.86
C TRP A 168 -14.34 11.15 4.87
N VAL A 169 -13.80 10.05 5.38
CA VAL A 169 -13.25 8.96 4.58
C VAL A 169 -13.88 7.62 4.95
N ARG A 170 -14.11 6.79 3.93
CA ARG A 170 -14.42 5.37 4.11
C ARG A 170 -13.15 4.65 4.52
N HIS A 171 -13.23 3.83 5.57
CA HIS A 171 -12.09 3.10 6.12
C HIS A 171 -12.20 1.60 5.80
N LEU A 172 -11.34 1.12 4.92
CA LEU A 172 -11.24 -0.29 4.54
C LEU A 172 -10.02 -0.90 5.25
N ARG A 173 -10.25 -1.97 6.02
CA ARG A 173 -9.19 -2.71 6.71
C ARG A 173 -9.19 -4.16 6.24
N GLY A 174 -8.01 -4.70 5.95
CA GLY A 174 -7.92 -6.06 5.44
C GLY A 174 -6.52 -6.64 5.49
N VAL A 175 -6.36 -7.74 4.76
CA VAL A 175 -5.06 -8.36 4.48
C VAL A 175 -4.93 -8.61 2.98
N THR A 176 -3.74 -8.37 2.46
CA THR A 176 -3.34 -8.70 1.10
C THR A 176 -2.25 -9.76 1.12
N ASP A 177 -2.18 -10.58 0.08
CA ASP A 177 -1.15 -11.60 -0.09
C ASP A 177 -0.19 -11.14 -1.19
N LEU A 178 1.10 -11.04 -0.86
CA LEU A 178 2.15 -10.56 -1.75
C LEU A 178 2.34 -11.47 -2.99
N VAL A 179 2.13 -12.78 -2.86
CA VAL A 179 2.21 -13.73 -3.98
C VAL A 179 1.04 -13.51 -4.94
N VAL A 180 -0.16 -13.29 -4.41
CA VAL A 180 -1.33 -12.95 -5.24
C VAL A 180 -1.14 -11.58 -5.88
N ALA A 181 -0.71 -10.58 -5.13
CA ALA A 181 -0.45 -9.24 -5.64
C ALA A 181 0.57 -9.27 -6.78
N ALA A 182 1.68 -9.98 -6.62
CA ALA A 182 2.70 -10.11 -7.66
C ALA A 182 2.18 -10.73 -8.97
N ARG A 183 1.21 -11.64 -8.90
CA ARG A 183 0.58 -12.26 -10.08
C ARG A 183 -0.43 -11.34 -10.77
N GLU A 184 -1.20 -10.60 -9.97
CA GLU A 184 -2.27 -9.73 -10.46
C GLU A 184 -1.77 -8.32 -10.83
N ALA A 185 -0.57 -7.94 -10.39
CA ALA A 185 0.04 -6.64 -10.66
C ALA A 185 0.28 -6.39 -12.14
N SER A 186 0.11 -5.14 -12.54
CA SER A 186 0.24 -4.74 -13.94
C SER A 186 1.65 -4.28 -14.27
N GLY A 187 2.20 -4.78 -15.38
CA GLY A 187 3.50 -4.32 -15.90
C GLY A 187 4.66 -4.61 -14.94
N PRO A 188 5.65 -3.71 -14.82
CA PRO A 188 6.87 -3.94 -14.03
C PRO A 188 6.64 -4.15 -12.51
N ALA A 189 5.47 -3.76 -11.99
CA ALA A 189 5.15 -3.93 -10.58
C ALA A 189 5.12 -5.40 -10.15
N GLY A 190 4.72 -6.32 -11.04
CA GLY A 190 4.70 -7.76 -10.73
C GLY A 190 6.09 -8.30 -10.42
N GLU A 191 7.08 -8.01 -11.27
CA GLU A 191 8.47 -8.45 -11.06
C GLU A 191 9.08 -7.86 -9.78
N GLN A 192 8.76 -6.61 -9.49
CA GLN A 192 9.20 -5.93 -8.27
C GLN A 192 8.57 -6.55 -7.01
N LEU A 193 7.28 -6.90 -7.04
CA LEU A 193 6.62 -7.61 -5.94
C LEU A 193 7.10 -9.06 -5.80
N VAL A 194 7.50 -9.72 -6.90
CA VAL A 194 8.19 -11.02 -6.81
C VAL A 194 9.52 -10.89 -6.09
N ALA A 195 10.32 -9.87 -6.40
CA ALA A 195 11.60 -9.63 -5.72
C ALA A 195 11.41 -9.41 -4.21
N ALA A 196 10.36 -8.66 -3.83
CA ALA A 196 9.98 -8.41 -2.44
C ALA A 196 9.73 -9.68 -1.62
N LEU A 197 9.26 -10.78 -2.22
CA LEU A 197 9.00 -12.04 -1.50
C LEU A 197 10.24 -12.60 -0.81
N ALA A 198 11.45 -12.22 -1.24
CA ALA A 198 12.70 -12.68 -0.63
C ALA A 198 13.03 -11.98 0.70
N GLY A 199 12.45 -10.81 0.98
CA GLY A 199 12.81 -9.97 2.13
C GLY A 199 11.79 -9.95 3.28
N PHE A 200 10.54 -10.39 3.02
CA PHE A 200 9.49 -10.41 4.03
C PHE A 200 9.39 -11.77 4.73
N ALA A 201 9.15 -11.74 6.04
CA ALA A 201 8.99 -12.95 6.83
C ALA A 201 7.65 -13.67 6.56
N ASP A 202 6.63 -12.91 6.15
CA ASP A 202 5.29 -13.40 5.84
C ASP A 202 4.80 -12.70 4.55
N PRO A 203 4.28 -13.44 3.55
CA PRO A 203 3.64 -12.84 2.38
C PRO A 203 2.30 -12.17 2.69
N VAL A 204 1.69 -12.42 3.85
CA VAL A 204 0.42 -11.80 4.26
C VAL A 204 0.68 -10.44 4.91
N VAL A 205 0.15 -9.39 4.30
CA VAL A 205 0.38 -8.00 4.67
C VAL A 205 -0.93 -7.35 5.11
N PRO A 206 -1.11 -7.02 6.41
CA PRO A 206 -2.22 -6.20 6.86
C PRO A 206 -2.19 -4.81 6.24
N PHE A 207 -3.36 -4.29 5.88
CA PHE A 207 -3.50 -2.94 5.33
C PHE A 207 -4.70 -2.17 5.91
N ASP A 208 -4.58 -0.85 5.82
CA ASP A 208 -5.66 0.11 5.96
C ASP A 208 -5.68 1.01 4.70
N ALA A 209 -6.84 1.19 4.08
CA ALA A 209 -7.06 2.14 2.99
C ALA A 209 -8.18 3.11 3.36
N TYR A 210 -7.95 4.40 3.13
CA TYR A 210 -8.86 5.49 3.46
C TYR A 210 -9.25 6.18 2.16
N LEU A 211 -10.52 6.07 1.78
CA LEU A 211 -11.02 6.57 0.50
C LEU A 211 -11.90 7.80 0.72
N GLY A 212 -11.66 8.86 -0.05
CA GLY A 212 -12.55 10.01 -0.10
C GLY A 212 -13.90 9.66 -0.75
N ALA A 213 -14.85 10.59 -0.67
CA ALA A 213 -16.17 10.43 -1.31
C ALA A 213 -16.09 10.30 -2.85
N ASP A 214 -14.99 10.78 -3.44
CA ASP A 214 -14.65 10.65 -4.86
C ASP A 214 -14.06 9.27 -5.24
N GLY A 215 -13.87 8.38 -4.26
CA GLY A 215 -13.27 7.07 -4.44
C GLY A 215 -11.74 7.09 -4.53
N LEU A 216 -11.10 8.26 -4.52
CA LEU A 216 -9.65 8.39 -4.56
C LEU A 216 -9.06 8.11 -3.16
N PRO A 217 -7.94 7.37 -3.06
CA PRO A 217 -7.31 7.14 -1.77
C PRO A 217 -6.77 8.46 -1.22
N ARG A 218 -6.97 8.70 0.07
CA ARG A 218 -6.29 9.76 0.84
C ARG A 218 -5.10 9.21 1.60
N LYS A 219 -5.18 7.95 1.99
CA LYS A 219 -4.12 7.25 2.72
C LYS A 219 -4.19 5.75 2.46
N ILE A 220 -3.02 5.13 2.30
CA ILE A 220 -2.84 3.69 2.30
C ILE A 220 -1.73 3.39 3.31
N ARG A 221 -1.96 2.41 4.18
CA ARG A 221 -0.99 1.97 5.17
C ARG A 221 -0.85 0.45 5.14
N HIS A 222 0.38 -0.04 5.09
CA HIS A 222 0.74 -1.44 5.16
C HIS A 222 1.55 -1.72 6.42
N GLN A 223 1.43 -2.94 6.94
CA GLN A 223 2.25 -3.43 8.03
C GLN A 223 2.99 -4.67 7.55
N PHE A 224 4.32 -4.61 7.59
CA PHE A 224 5.20 -5.70 7.22
C PHE A 224 6.04 -6.13 8.42
N SER A 225 6.53 -7.36 8.39
CA SER A 225 7.62 -7.81 9.26
C SER A 225 8.77 -8.31 8.37
N LEU A 226 9.93 -7.66 8.50
CA LEU A 226 11.16 -8.10 7.86
C LEU A 226 11.86 -9.12 8.76
N GLY A 227 12.32 -10.22 8.19
CA GLY A 227 13.04 -11.27 8.91
C GLY A 227 14.23 -11.79 8.11
N SER A 228 15.24 -12.29 8.81
CA SER A 228 16.17 -13.26 8.23
C SER A 228 15.81 -14.62 8.81
N GLU A 229 15.87 -15.69 8.01
CA GLU A 229 15.67 -17.06 8.50
C GLU A 229 16.70 -17.48 9.58
N ARG A 230 17.72 -16.65 9.88
CA ARG A 230 18.77 -16.89 10.88
C ARG A 230 19.30 -15.58 11.52
N GLY A 231 18.54 -14.90 12.37
CA GLY A 231 19.01 -13.68 13.06
C GLY A 231 17.98 -13.04 13.99
N PRO A 232 18.37 -12.10 14.88
CA PRO A 232 17.56 -11.65 16.02
C PRO A 232 16.28 -10.92 15.58
N ALA A 233 15.33 -10.80 16.54
CA ALA A 233 13.96 -10.29 16.41
C ALA A 233 13.68 -9.43 15.15
N GLY A 234 12.69 -9.87 14.36
CA GLY A 234 12.29 -9.21 13.12
C GLY A 234 12.04 -7.71 13.28
N VAL A 235 12.18 -6.98 12.18
CA VAL A 235 11.87 -5.54 12.13
C VAL A 235 10.42 -5.40 11.74
N ASP A 236 9.61 -4.83 12.63
CA ASP A 236 8.23 -4.47 12.30
C ASP A 236 8.23 -3.12 11.57
N VAL A 237 7.50 -3.06 10.47
CA VAL A 237 7.52 -1.94 9.55
C VAL A 237 6.09 -1.49 9.29
N ALA A 238 5.79 -0.22 9.56
CA ALA A 238 4.57 0.42 9.07
C ALA A 238 4.93 1.39 7.95
N SER A 239 4.50 1.06 6.73
CA SER A 239 4.62 1.94 5.55
C SER A 239 3.30 2.68 5.37
N THR A 240 3.37 3.99 5.18
CA THR A 240 2.21 4.85 4.90
C THR A 240 2.49 5.70 3.67
N VAL A 241 1.50 5.80 2.78
CA VAL A 241 1.44 6.76 1.68
C VAL A 241 0.16 7.57 1.84
N GLU A 242 0.29 8.89 1.84
CA GLU A 242 -0.81 9.84 1.87
C GLU A 242 -0.84 10.59 0.54
N PHE A 243 -2.04 10.77 -0.01
CA PHE A 243 -2.25 11.34 -1.34
C PHE A 243 -3.06 12.61 -1.23
N SER A 244 -2.66 13.63 -1.98
CA SER A 244 -3.35 14.93 -2.02
C SER A 244 -3.11 15.62 -3.36
N GLY A 245 -3.87 16.68 -3.65
CA GLY A 245 -3.63 17.50 -4.84
C GLY A 245 -3.68 16.72 -6.16
N PHE A 246 -4.62 15.76 -6.29
CA PHE A 246 -4.80 14.99 -7.50
C PHE A 246 -4.94 15.90 -8.74
N GLY A 247 -4.30 15.51 -9.84
CA GLY A 247 -4.22 16.27 -11.09
C GLY A 247 -3.15 17.36 -11.12
N THR A 248 -2.38 17.55 -10.04
CA THR A 248 -1.25 18.51 -10.03
C THR A 248 -0.16 18.02 -10.98
N PRO A 249 0.26 18.81 -11.98
CA PRO A 249 1.31 18.38 -12.91
C PRO A 249 2.61 18.00 -12.20
N VAL A 250 3.09 16.79 -12.47
CA VAL A 250 4.37 16.28 -11.95
C VAL A 250 5.33 16.16 -13.13
N THR A 251 6.53 16.71 -12.98
CA THR A 251 7.61 16.56 -13.96
C THR A 251 8.79 15.90 -13.28
N VAL A 252 9.22 14.76 -13.81
CA VAL A 252 10.31 13.97 -13.27
C VAL A 252 11.55 14.16 -14.14
N TYR A 253 12.66 14.55 -13.54
CA TYR A 253 13.94 14.70 -14.23
C TYR A 253 14.85 13.52 -13.91
N LEU A 254 15.27 12.79 -14.94
CA LEU A 254 16.25 11.73 -14.78
C LEU A 254 17.67 12.27 -14.84
N PRO A 255 18.58 11.74 -14.01
CA PRO A 255 19.98 12.10 -14.10
C PRO A 255 20.57 11.67 -15.44
N VAL A 256 21.47 12.49 -15.98
CA VAL A 256 22.24 12.09 -17.18
C VAL A 256 23.29 11.05 -16.79
N PRO A 257 23.76 10.21 -17.73
CA PRO A 257 24.72 9.14 -17.41
C PRO A 257 25.98 9.60 -16.68
N GLU A 258 26.46 10.82 -16.97
CA GLU A 258 27.64 11.41 -16.35
C GLU A 258 27.46 11.72 -14.85
N ASP A 259 26.21 11.89 -14.42
CA ASP A 259 25.86 12.14 -13.03
C ASP A 259 25.76 10.85 -12.22
N LEU A 260 25.79 9.68 -12.86
CA LEU A 260 25.71 8.39 -12.17
C LEU A 260 27.03 8.04 -11.50
N TYR A 261 26.95 7.62 -10.25
CA TYR A 261 28.05 7.04 -9.51
C TYR A 261 28.24 5.57 -9.93
N THR A 262 29.45 5.22 -10.36
CA THR A 262 29.81 3.86 -10.80
C THR A 262 30.73 3.13 -9.81
N GLY A 263 31.01 3.73 -8.65
CA GLY A 263 31.81 3.11 -7.60
C GLY A 263 30.97 2.22 -6.68
N ALA A 264 31.64 1.59 -5.71
CA ALA A 264 30.95 0.85 -4.67
C ALA A 264 30.22 1.82 -3.72
N VAL A 265 28.97 1.49 -3.39
CA VAL A 265 28.18 2.15 -2.35
C VAL A 265 28.40 1.37 -1.06
N GLY A 266 28.72 2.07 0.03
CA GLY A 266 29.02 1.47 1.34
C GLY A 266 27.81 1.18 2.21
#